data_AF-A0A3C2AP48-F1
#
_entry.id   AF-A0A3C2AP48-F1
#
_cell.length_a   1.000
_cell.length_b   1.000
_cell.length_c   1.000
_cell.angle_alpha   90.00
_cell.angle_beta   90.00
_cell.angle_gamma   90.00
#
_symmetry.space_group_name_H-M   'P 1'
#
loop_
_entity.id
_entity.type
_entity.pdbx_description
1 polymer ?
#
loop_
_entity_poly.entity_id
_entity_poly.type
_entity_poly.pdbx_seq_one_letter_code
_entity_poly.pdbx_strand_id
1 'polypeptide(L)'
;MRKTVFIIAIAAAGLTSCKKENQGTDNMVEYAARYGQTVVVPNTDFETVEASTLNRANDEMAYTSGELVYNVNGTEVAKINFDHGNELQALVTKDGVSETVSLGEGDKGDKDDFKKVVVEPLVYSEECGYVVSGVIKFFKEETWVATFDYGDGTCDDLIAKTTADYENYMFSMNDYPEWNKP
;
A
#
# COMPACT_ATOMS: atom_id res chain seq x y z
N MET A 1 38.28 -30.52 -44.12
CA MET A 1 38.82 -30.79 -42.77
C MET A 1 38.39 -29.67 -41.84
N ARG A 2 37.93 -30.06 -40.64
CA ARG A 2 37.61 -29.27 -39.43
C ARG A 2 36.52 -28.20 -39.53
N LYS A 3 35.31 -28.64 -39.15
CA LYS A 3 34.23 -27.83 -38.59
C LYS A 3 34.70 -27.31 -37.23
N THR A 4 34.54 -26.01 -36.97
CA THR A 4 34.75 -25.44 -35.63
C THR A 4 33.43 -24.78 -35.24
N VAL A 5 32.66 -25.49 -34.41
CA VAL A 5 31.45 -24.99 -33.75
C VAL A 5 31.93 -24.29 -32.47
N PHE A 6 31.76 -22.98 -32.39
CA PHE A 6 31.91 -22.25 -31.13
C PHE A 6 30.59 -22.36 -30.38
N ILE A 7 30.55 -23.24 -29.38
CA ILE A 7 29.50 -23.27 -28.37
C ILE A 7 29.84 -22.16 -27.38
N ILE A 8 29.13 -21.04 -27.44
CA ILE A 8 29.15 -20.03 -26.37
C ILE A 8 28.26 -20.59 -25.26
N ALA A 9 28.89 -21.11 -24.21
CA ALA A 9 28.21 -21.42 -22.96
C ALA A 9 27.79 -20.08 -22.32
N ILE A 10 26.50 -19.76 -22.40
CA ILE A 10 25.91 -18.70 -21.58
C ILE A 10 25.95 -19.22 -20.15
N ALA A 11 26.88 -18.68 -19.37
CA ALA A 11 26.88 -18.84 -17.93
C ALA A 11 25.55 -18.27 -17.42
N ALA A 12 24.67 -19.15 -16.95
CA ALA A 12 23.52 -18.75 -16.15
C ALA A 12 24.10 -18.00 -14.94
N ALA A 13 23.96 -16.68 -14.93
CA ALA A 13 24.09 -15.91 -13.72
C ALA A 13 22.96 -16.39 -12.81
N GLY A 14 23.30 -17.33 -11.92
CA GLY A 14 22.41 -17.72 -10.85
C GLY A 14 22.05 -16.46 -10.09
N LEU A 15 20.75 -16.15 -10.05
CA LEU A 15 20.20 -15.14 -9.17
C LEU A 15 20.59 -15.57 -7.76
N THR A 16 21.63 -14.93 -7.23
CA THR A 16 22.15 -15.25 -5.92
C THR A 16 21.13 -14.78 -4.91
N SER A 17 20.54 -15.75 -4.22
CA SER A 17 20.19 -15.65 -2.82
C SER A 17 19.15 -14.59 -2.47
N CYS A 18 17.89 -15.02 -2.33
CA CYS A 18 17.01 -14.47 -1.32
C CYS A 18 17.77 -14.49 0.01
N LYS A 19 18.35 -13.34 0.41
CA LYS A 19 18.73 -13.14 1.81
C LYS A 19 17.41 -13.06 2.57
N LYS A 20 16.95 -14.20 3.08
CA LYS A 20 15.99 -14.21 4.18
C LYS A 20 16.80 -13.78 5.40
N GLU A 21 16.91 -12.47 5.58
CA GLU A 21 17.64 -11.91 6.70
C GLU A 21 16.82 -12.15 7.97
N ASN A 22 17.41 -12.88 8.92
CA ASN A 22 16.97 -12.88 10.31
C ASN A 22 17.34 -11.51 10.91
N GLN A 23 16.59 -10.46 10.57
CA GLN A 23 16.60 -9.23 11.35
C GLN A 23 15.49 -9.34 12.40
N GLY A 24 15.79 -8.94 13.64
CA GLY A 24 14.81 -8.87 14.72
C GLY A 24 13.55 -8.19 14.19
N THR A 25 12.42 -8.90 14.31
CA THR A 25 11.09 -8.56 13.80
C THR A 25 10.96 -7.08 13.42
N ASP A 26 11.09 -6.79 12.12
CA ASP A 26 10.75 -5.50 11.55
C ASP A 26 9.26 -5.29 11.79
N ASN A 27 8.97 -4.69 12.94
CA ASN A 27 7.64 -4.57 13.48
C ASN A 27 6.75 -3.75 12.52
N MET A 28 7.33 -2.89 11.67
CA MET A 28 6.63 -2.06 10.69
C MET A 28 5.84 -2.88 9.68
N VAL A 29 6.36 -4.06 9.30
CA VAL A 29 5.65 -5.03 8.45
C VAL A 29 4.38 -5.51 9.18
N GLU A 30 4.49 -5.86 10.46
CA GLU A 30 3.34 -6.21 11.29
C GLU A 30 2.40 -5.01 11.56
N TYR A 31 2.88 -3.77 11.61
CA TYR A 31 2.02 -2.58 11.73
C TYR A 31 1.26 -2.28 10.45
N ALA A 32 1.93 -2.42 9.30
CA ALA A 32 1.31 -2.25 7.98
C ALA A 32 0.14 -3.24 7.80
N ALA A 33 0.29 -4.45 8.34
CA ALA A 33 -0.73 -5.50 8.42
C ALA A 33 -2.06 -5.10 9.06
N ARG A 34 -1.97 -4.49 10.25
CA ARG A 34 -3.08 -4.45 11.22
C ARG A 34 -4.16 -3.44 10.85
N TYR A 35 -3.86 -2.50 9.96
CA TYR A 35 -4.62 -1.27 9.82
C TYR A 35 -5.05 -0.96 8.39
N GLY A 36 -5.51 -2.00 7.71
CA GLY A 36 -6.82 -1.94 7.07
C GLY A 36 -6.90 -1.09 5.81
N GLN A 37 -7.46 -1.71 4.78
CA GLN A 37 -8.04 -1.02 3.64
C GLN A 37 -8.74 0.29 4.03
N THR A 38 -8.65 1.28 3.14
CA THR A 38 -9.49 2.47 3.23
C THR A 38 -10.72 2.33 2.36
N VAL A 39 -10.61 1.71 1.19
CA VAL A 39 -11.68 1.58 0.20
C VAL A 39 -11.76 0.14 -0.26
N VAL A 40 -12.98 -0.35 -0.45
CA VAL A 40 -13.24 -1.71 -0.96
C VAL A 40 -13.90 -1.62 -2.34
N VAL A 41 -13.30 -2.27 -3.32
CA VAL A 41 -13.82 -2.38 -4.70
C VAL A 41 -14.08 -3.84 -5.04
N PRO A 42 -15.01 -4.15 -5.97
CA PRO A 42 -15.36 -5.53 -6.28
C PRO A 42 -14.27 -6.28 -7.06
N ASN A 43 -13.45 -5.59 -7.85
CA ASN A 43 -12.38 -6.19 -8.67
C ASN A 43 -11.31 -5.14 -9.06
N THR A 44 -10.29 -5.56 -9.81
CA THR A 44 -9.17 -4.72 -10.24
C THR A 44 -9.45 -3.85 -11.46
N ASP A 45 -10.64 -3.96 -12.09
CA ASP A 45 -11.04 -3.11 -13.22
C ASP A 45 -11.52 -1.72 -12.75
N PHE A 46 -11.14 -1.31 -11.54
CA PHE A 46 -11.54 -0.03 -10.98
C PHE A 46 -10.75 1.11 -11.60
N GLU A 47 -11.43 2.23 -11.82
CA GLU A 47 -10.83 3.49 -12.21
C GLU A 47 -11.13 4.54 -11.14
N THR A 48 -10.14 5.37 -10.84
CA THR A 48 -10.26 6.45 -9.86
C THR A 48 -10.50 7.78 -10.56
N VAL A 49 -11.48 8.56 -10.09
CA VAL A 49 -11.81 9.89 -10.58
C VAL A 49 -11.75 10.88 -9.42
N GLU A 50 -11.02 11.99 -9.61
CA GLU A 50 -11.09 13.15 -8.71
C GLU A 50 -12.43 13.89 -8.92
N ALA A 51 -13.40 13.65 -8.04
CA ALA A 51 -14.68 14.35 -8.07
C ALA A 51 -14.55 15.80 -7.56
N SER A 52 -13.53 16.08 -6.75
CA SER A 52 -13.11 17.42 -6.36
C SER A 52 -11.60 17.46 -6.13
N THR A 53 -11.02 18.66 -6.16
CA THR A 53 -9.56 18.86 -6.04
C THR A 53 -9.03 18.29 -4.73
N LEU A 54 -8.07 17.37 -4.84
CA LEU A 54 -7.37 16.81 -3.69
C LEU A 54 -6.33 17.81 -3.15
N ASN A 55 -6.30 17.99 -1.83
CA ASN A 55 -5.27 18.81 -1.18
C ASN A 55 -4.59 18.05 -0.06
N ARG A 56 -3.28 18.23 0.06
CA ARG A 56 -2.43 17.76 1.15
C ARG A 56 -1.28 18.76 1.36
N ALA A 57 -0.69 18.77 2.54
CA ALA A 57 0.41 19.68 2.85
C ALA A 57 1.66 19.42 1.98
N ASN A 58 1.98 18.15 1.76
CA ASN A 58 3.05 17.65 0.90
C ASN A 58 2.78 16.16 0.56
N ASP A 59 3.68 15.53 -0.19
CA ASP A 59 3.61 14.11 -0.61
C ASP A 59 3.90 13.10 0.53
N GLU A 60 4.23 13.59 1.72
CA GLU A 60 4.43 12.79 2.93
C GLU A 60 3.16 12.71 3.80
N MET A 61 2.18 13.57 3.53
CA MET A 61 0.96 13.70 4.34
C MET A 61 -0.27 13.14 3.63
N ALA A 62 -1.25 12.73 4.43
CA ALA A 62 -2.58 12.35 3.95
C ALA A 62 -3.26 13.53 3.24
N TYR A 63 -4.21 13.21 2.36
CA TYR A 63 -5.15 14.20 1.85
C TYR A 63 -6.04 14.72 2.98
N THR A 64 -6.26 16.03 3.00
CA THR A 64 -7.05 16.74 4.01
C THR A 64 -8.34 17.35 3.44
N SER A 65 -8.50 17.33 2.13
CA SER A 65 -9.72 17.72 1.42
C SER A 65 -9.74 17.15 0.01
N GLY A 66 -10.93 17.13 -0.59
CA GLY A 66 -11.19 16.53 -1.88
C GLY A 66 -11.98 15.22 -1.79
N GLU A 67 -12.38 14.69 -2.95
CA GLU A 67 -13.16 13.45 -3.05
C GLU A 67 -12.62 12.61 -4.22
N LEU A 68 -12.33 11.35 -3.92
CA LEU A 68 -12.03 10.32 -4.93
C LEU A 68 -13.22 9.39 -5.07
N VAL A 69 -13.59 9.11 -6.32
CA VAL A 69 -14.63 8.16 -6.69
C VAL A 69 -14.01 6.98 -7.41
N TYR A 70 -14.38 5.77 -7.02
CA TYR A 70 -13.95 4.52 -7.60
C TYR A 70 -15.08 3.98 -8.47
N ASN A 71 -14.80 3.78 -9.74
CA ASN A 71 -15.76 3.29 -10.71
C ASN A 71 -15.33 1.93 -11.25
N VAL A 72 -16.26 1.00 -11.42
CA VAL A 72 -16.04 -0.24 -12.18
C VAL A 72 -16.98 -0.22 -13.36
N ASN A 73 -16.43 -0.32 -14.58
CA ASN A 73 -17.20 -0.21 -15.82
C ASN A 73 -18.08 1.06 -15.88
N GLY A 74 -17.55 2.19 -15.41
CA GLY A 74 -18.26 3.48 -15.37
C GLY A 74 -19.36 3.60 -14.31
N THR A 75 -19.50 2.62 -13.41
CA THR A 75 -20.44 2.67 -12.27
C THR A 75 -19.68 2.94 -10.98
N GLU A 76 -20.10 3.95 -10.22
CA GLU A 76 -19.56 4.24 -8.89
C GLU A 76 -19.79 3.05 -7.94
N VAL A 77 -18.70 2.49 -7.40
CA VAL A 77 -18.73 1.39 -6.44
C VAL A 77 -18.33 1.83 -5.03
N ALA A 78 -17.52 2.88 -4.92
CA ALA A 78 -17.14 3.47 -3.65
C ALA A 78 -16.65 4.91 -3.86
N LYS A 79 -16.59 5.66 -2.78
CA LYS A 79 -15.90 6.95 -2.74
C LYS A 79 -15.29 7.23 -1.38
N ILE A 80 -14.26 8.07 -1.37
CA ILE A 80 -13.61 8.57 -0.15
C ILE A 80 -13.58 10.09 -0.18
N ASN A 81 -14.11 10.69 0.87
CA ASN A 81 -14.20 12.14 1.05
C ASN A 81 -13.26 12.56 2.19
N PHE A 82 -12.25 13.36 1.85
CA PHE A 82 -11.22 13.83 2.77
C PHE A 82 -11.64 15.08 3.54
N ASP A 83 -12.73 15.75 3.17
CA ASP A 83 -13.34 16.88 3.90
C ASP A 83 -14.19 16.39 5.10
N HIS A 84 -13.74 15.36 5.81
CA HIS A 84 -14.48 14.76 6.92
C HIS A 84 -13.61 14.49 8.16
N GLY A 85 -14.13 14.84 9.33
CA GLY A 85 -13.44 14.61 10.60
C GLY A 85 -12.28 15.57 10.81
N ASN A 86 -11.10 15.02 11.11
CA ASN A 86 -9.85 15.77 11.25
C ASN A 86 -8.89 15.46 10.09
N GLU A 87 -7.69 16.08 10.10
CA GLU A 87 -6.68 15.95 9.05
C GLU A 87 -6.15 14.52 8.80
N LEU A 88 -6.47 13.56 9.67
CA LEU A 88 -6.13 12.14 9.54
C LEU A 88 -7.39 11.26 9.48
N GLN A 89 -8.52 11.80 9.03
CA GLN A 89 -9.75 11.07 8.84
C GLN A 89 -10.34 11.32 7.46
N ALA A 90 -11.10 10.35 6.98
CA ALA A 90 -11.94 10.49 5.79
C ALA A 90 -13.25 9.75 5.98
N LEU A 91 -14.25 10.11 5.19
CA LEU A 91 -15.52 9.39 5.10
C LEU A 91 -15.49 8.52 3.85
N VAL A 92 -15.58 7.21 4.03
CA VAL A 92 -15.71 6.25 2.93
C VAL A 92 -17.17 5.88 2.79
N THR A 93 -17.69 5.88 1.57
CA THR A 93 -19.05 5.46 1.26
C THR A 93 -19.03 4.32 0.25
N LYS A 94 -19.70 3.21 0.58
CA LYS A 94 -19.94 2.06 -0.30
C LYS A 94 -21.40 1.62 -0.13
N ASP A 95 -22.11 1.43 -1.24
CA ASP A 95 -23.52 1.02 -1.24
C ASP A 95 -24.44 1.90 -0.36
N GLY A 96 -24.14 3.20 -0.28
CA GLY A 96 -24.87 4.16 0.56
C GLY A 96 -24.57 4.07 2.07
N VAL A 97 -23.75 3.11 2.51
CA VAL A 97 -23.24 3.02 3.88
C VAL A 97 -21.96 3.83 3.96
N SER A 98 -21.85 4.69 4.98
CA SER A 98 -20.66 5.49 5.19
C SER A 98 -19.99 5.19 6.52
N GLU A 99 -18.67 5.14 6.51
CA GLU A 99 -17.83 4.93 7.69
C GLU A 99 -16.66 5.91 7.73
N THR A 100 -16.25 6.28 8.94
CA THR A 100 -15.05 7.11 9.12
C THR A 100 -13.85 6.19 9.20
N VAL A 101 -12.88 6.41 8.30
CA VAL A 101 -11.60 5.69 8.29
C VAL A 101 -10.48 6.59 8.81
N SER A 102 -9.46 5.97 9.40
CA SER A 102 -8.25 6.68 9.85
C SER A 102 -7.20 6.68 8.73
N LEU A 103 -6.70 7.86 8.38
CA LEU A 103 -5.60 8.07 7.43
C LEU A 103 -4.25 8.22 8.14
N GLY A 104 -4.24 8.16 9.46
CA GLY A 104 -3.02 8.10 10.23
C GLY A 104 -3.29 7.64 11.64
N GLU A 105 -2.23 7.23 12.31
CA GLU A 105 -2.25 6.89 13.73
C GLU A 105 -0.92 7.31 14.32
N GLY A 106 -0.98 8.05 15.42
CA GLY A 106 0.15 8.19 16.33
C GLY A 106 0.01 7.08 17.35
N ASP A 107 0.81 6.03 17.23
CA ASP A 107 0.67 4.88 18.11
C ASP A 107 1.08 5.29 19.54
N LYS A 108 0.13 5.26 20.48
CA LYS A 108 0.41 5.52 21.92
C LYS A 108 0.65 4.22 22.69
N GLY A 109 0.73 3.07 22.01
CA GLY A 109 0.72 1.76 22.65
C GLY A 109 1.99 0.93 22.50
N ASP A 110 2.78 1.15 21.45
CA ASP A 110 3.83 0.21 21.07
C ASP A 110 5.25 0.76 21.19
N LYS A 111 6.17 -0.12 21.59
CA LYS A 111 7.49 0.20 22.16
C LYS A 111 8.45 0.95 21.22
N ASP A 112 8.04 1.21 19.99
CA ASP A 112 8.90 1.70 18.92
C ASP A 112 8.49 3.08 18.33
N ASP A 113 7.41 3.70 18.85
CA ASP A 113 7.01 5.10 18.60
C ASP A 113 6.95 5.50 17.11
N PHE A 114 6.34 4.67 16.26
CA PHE A 114 6.13 5.02 14.85
C PHE A 114 4.79 5.75 14.65
N LYS A 115 4.82 6.80 13.83
CA LYS A 115 3.65 7.48 13.27
C LYS A 115 3.41 6.95 11.87
N LYS A 116 2.18 6.50 11.61
CA LYS A 116 1.73 6.01 10.30
C LYS A 116 0.93 7.11 9.60
N VAL A 117 1.13 7.25 8.29
CA VAL A 117 0.32 8.11 7.42
C VAL A 117 -0.04 7.35 6.14
N VAL A 118 -1.33 7.24 5.85
CA VAL A 118 -1.88 6.77 4.57
C VAL A 118 -1.86 7.95 3.60
N VAL A 119 -0.87 7.99 2.71
CA VAL A 119 -0.68 9.10 1.76
C VAL A 119 -1.47 8.89 0.47
N GLU A 120 -1.78 7.64 0.16
CA GLU A 120 -2.71 7.24 -0.90
C GLU A 120 -3.66 6.16 -0.34
N PRO A 121 -4.98 6.23 -0.61
CA PRO A 121 -5.94 5.28 -0.07
C PRO A 121 -5.54 3.83 -0.35
N LEU A 122 -5.57 2.98 0.68
CA LEU A 122 -5.44 1.54 0.53
C LEU A 122 -6.71 0.96 -0.12
N VAL A 123 -6.60 0.37 -1.30
CA VAL A 123 -7.72 -0.19 -2.06
C VAL A 123 -7.72 -1.71 -1.95
N TYR A 124 -8.72 -2.29 -1.30
CA TYR A 124 -8.93 -3.72 -1.23
C TYR A 124 -9.82 -4.19 -2.38
N SER A 125 -9.34 -5.18 -3.12
CA SER A 125 -10.12 -5.85 -4.17
C SER A 125 -10.76 -7.12 -3.61
N GLU A 126 -12.09 -7.20 -3.66
CA GLU A 126 -12.83 -8.41 -3.27
C GLU A 126 -12.47 -9.62 -4.13
N GLU A 127 -12.16 -9.41 -5.41
CA GLU A 127 -11.70 -10.46 -6.32
C GLU A 127 -10.34 -11.04 -5.93
N CYS A 128 -9.38 -10.18 -5.57
CA CYS A 128 -8.04 -10.65 -5.19
C CYS A 128 -8.00 -11.16 -3.74
N GLY A 129 -8.81 -10.58 -2.85
CA GLY A 129 -8.82 -10.90 -1.42
C GLY A 129 -7.71 -10.17 -0.63
N TYR A 130 -7.21 -9.04 -1.14
CA TYR A 130 -6.16 -8.24 -0.51
C TYR A 130 -6.16 -6.79 -1.03
N VAL A 131 -5.37 -5.95 -0.37
CA VAL A 131 -5.07 -4.58 -0.81
C VAL A 131 -4.16 -4.63 -2.04
N VAL A 132 -4.61 -4.02 -3.14
CA VAL A 132 -3.94 -4.03 -4.46
C VAL A 132 -3.34 -2.68 -4.84
N SER A 133 -3.61 -1.63 -4.06
CA SER A 133 -3.06 -0.30 -4.30
C SER A 133 -3.10 0.55 -3.05
N GLY A 134 -2.28 1.61 -3.05
CA GLY A 134 -2.18 2.60 -1.99
C GLY A 134 -0.80 2.65 -1.37
N VAL A 135 -0.56 3.69 -0.58
CA VAL A 135 0.78 3.99 -0.06
C VAL A 135 0.69 4.43 1.39
N ILE A 136 1.52 3.81 2.22
CA ILE A 136 1.73 4.19 3.62
C ILE A 136 3.16 4.69 3.80
N LYS A 137 3.32 5.79 4.54
CA LYS A 137 4.61 6.25 5.06
C LYS A 137 4.64 6.12 6.59
N PHE A 138 5.78 5.67 7.09
CA PHE A 138 6.09 5.58 8.52
C PHE A 138 7.13 6.65 8.89
N PHE A 139 6.93 7.24 10.06
CA PHE A 139 7.80 8.26 10.64
C PHE A 139 8.17 7.88 12.06
N LYS A 140 9.38 8.20 12.48
CA LYS A 140 9.84 8.14 13.87
C LYS A 140 10.34 9.51 14.25
N GLU A 141 9.81 10.08 15.34
CA GLU A 141 10.15 11.45 15.76
C GLU A 141 10.02 12.47 14.60
N GLU A 142 8.93 12.38 13.83
CA GLU A 142 8.64 13.20 12.64
C GLU A 142 9.66 13.05 11.47
N THR A 143 10.54 12.06 11.53
CA THR A 143 11.47 11.72 10.43
C THR A 143 10.97 10.50 9.68
N TRP A 144 10.88 10.58 8.34
CA TRP A 144 10.51 9.43 7.50
C TRP A 144 11.49 8.27 7.68
N VAL A 145 10.96 7.06 7.86
CA VAL A 145 11.76 5.83 8.07
C VAL A 145 11.46 4.73 7.06
N ALA A 146 10.24 4.67 6.54
CA ALA A 146 9.86 3.68 5.53
C ALA A 146 8.62 4.11 4.74
N THR A 147 8.54 3.61 3.51
CA THR A 147 7.35 3.65 2.64
C THR A 147 6.95 2.23 2.32
N PHE A 148 5.65 1.93 2.35
CA PHE A 148 5.05 0.70 1.86
C PHE A 148 4.10 1.05 0.72
N ASP A 149 4.39 0.53 -0.47
CA ASP A 149 3.61 0.70 -1.70
C ASP A 149 2.96 -0.65 -2.04
N TYR A 150 1.62 -0.64 -2.11
CA TYR A 150 0.79 -1.83 -2.29
C TYR A 150 0.47 -2.12 -3.76
N GLY A 151 1.04 -1.34 -4.69
CA GLY A 151 0.91 -1.58 -6.11
C GLY A 151 -0.07 -0.65 -6.82
N ASP A 152 -0.36 -1.01 -8.07
CA ASP A 152 -1.05 -0.17 -9.05
C ASP A 152 -2.51 -0.57 -9.29
N GLY A 153 -3.04 -1.51 -8.50
CA GLY A 153 -4.39 -2.05 -8.63
C GLY A 153 -4.44 -3.44 -9.27
N THR A 154 -3.32 -3.99 -9.74
CA THR A 154 -3.28 -5.37 -10.27
C THR A 154 -3.33 -6.42 -9.16
N CYS A 155 -3.88 -7.62 -9.45
CA CYS A 155 -3.80 -8.76 -8.53
C CYS A 155 -2.39 -9.39 -8.56
N ASP A 156 -1.37 -8.66 -8.12
CA ASP A 156 -0.16 -9.24 -7.61
C ASP A 156 -0.11 -8.98 -6.10
N ASP A 157 0.12 -10.02 -5.32
CA ASP A 157 0.07 -9.98 -3.86
C ASP A 157 1.33 -9.30 -3.30
N LEU A 158 1.90 -8.32 -4.00
CA LEU A 158 3.26 -7.84 -3.83
C LEU A 158 3.27 -6.45 -3.22
N ILE A 159 4.16 -6.24 -2.24
CA ILE A 159 4.30 -4.97 -1.53
C ILE A 159 5.76 -4.54 -1.53
N ALA A 160 6.00 -3.35 -2.03
CA ALA A 160 7.33 -2.74 -2.08
C ALA A 160 7.55 -1.89 -0.83
N LYS A 161 8.59 -2.23 -0.06
CA LYS A 161 9.06 -1.40 1.06
C LYS A 161 10.33 -0.69 0.67
N THR A 162 10.35 0.62 0.86
CA THR A 162 11.56 1.46 0.74
C THR A 162 11.94 2.00 2.12
N THR A 163 13.19 1.81 2.55
CA THR A 163 13.70 2.35 3.83
C THR A 163 14.31 3.75 3.67
N ALA A 164 14.60 4.43 4.79
CA ALA A 164 15.30 5.72 4.79
C ALA A 164 16.66 5.70 4.09
N ASP A 165 17.33 4.53 4.04
CA ASP A 165 18.59 4.32 3.33
C ASP A 165 18.39 3.93 1.85
N TYR A 166 17.15 4.02 1.35
CA TYR A 166 16.74 3.66 -0.01
C TYR A 166 16.97 2.18 -0.37
N GLU A 167 17.00 1.31 0.64
CA GLU A 167 16.96 -0.12 0.42
C GLU A 167 15.53 -0.55 0.09
N ASN A 168 15.41 -1.45 -0.89
CA ASN A 168 14.12 -1.91 -1.41
C ASN A 168 13.92 -3.38 -1.06
N TYR A 169 12.75 -3.69 -0.50
CA TYR A 169 12.33 -5.03 -0.13
C TYR A 169 10.97 -5.33 -0.76
N MET A 170 10.78 -6.58 -1.15
CA MET A 170 9.50 -7.08 -1.66
C MET A 170 8.93 -8.10 -0.69
N PHE A 171 7.66 -7.91 -0.35
CA PHE A 171 6.89 -8.83 0.48
C PHE A 171 5.71 -9.37 -0.30
N SER A 172 5.34 -10.62 -0.02
CA SER A 172 4.06 -11.15 -0.46
C SER A 172 3.04 -10.99 0.67
N MET A 173 1.86 -10.47 0.35
CA MET A 173 0.72 -10.40 1.24
C MET A 173 0.30 -11.80 1.74
N ASN A 174 0.51 -12.84 0.94
CA ASN A 174 0.23 -14.22 1.33
C ASN A 174 1.18 -14.75 2.40
N ASP A 175 2.38 -14.17 2.55
CA ASP A 175 3.27 -14.50 3.67
C ASP A 175 2.71 -13.98 5.00
N TYR A 176 1.73 -13.06 4.93
CA TYR A 176 1.11 -12.39 6.07
C TYR A 176 -0.43 -12.38 5.95
N PRO A 177 -1.10 -13.52 6.10
CA PRO A 177 -2.53 -13.67 5.84
C PRO A 177 -3.43 -12.80 6.72
N GLU A 178 -2.91 -12.24 7.81
CA GLU A 178 -3.61 -11.23 8.62
C GLU A 178 -3.87 -9.92 7.87
N TRP A 179 -3.17 -9.64 6.77
CA TRP A 179 -3.35 -8.44 5.94
C TRP A 179 -4.52 -8.63 4.95
N ASN A 180 -4.93 -9.87 4.71
CA ASN A 180 -5.95 -10.27 3.71
C ASN A 180 -7.39 -10.22 4.25
N LYS A 181 -7.62 -9.53 5.37
CA LYS A 181 -8.94 -9.48 6.01
C LYS A 181 -9.64 -8.17 5.63
N PRO A 182 -10.89 -8.22 5.15
CA PRO A 182 -11.70 -7.03 4.95
C PRO A 182 -12.17 -6.42 6.28
#